data_AF-A0A0J8VB65-F1
#
_entry.id   AF-A0A0J8VB65-F1
#
_cell.length_a   1.000
_cell.length_b   1.000
_cell.length_c   1.000
_cell.angle_alpha   90.00
_cell.angle_beta   90.00
_cell.angle_gamma   90.00
#
_symmetry.space_group_name_H-M   'P 1'
#
loop_
_entity.id
_entity.type
_entity.pdbx_description
1 polymer ?
#
loop_
_entity_poly.entity_id
_entity_poly.type
_entity_poly.pdbx_seq_one_letter_code
_entity_poly.pdbx_strand_id
1 'polypeptide(L)'
;MGFEILQNKHIKSVFCIAAFSLQGCAINPYTEFYQSYVDGKDLGNYSYVLKKGEEPEVLKGDFDKVISIRDSYLRNNYKQIGYSSFNGSKSSSDSAIKQAKKVGATVVLIASEYASTENIQQTLLLPQTSTTNTFGMVGNSTVNLYGTTQSMQQTTLNKTIDRYDQAAAYLVKLKKEPVFGAVVSALDFKQKQEINSNKGVEVKIIIDGSPAYLNDVLEGDILTKANGKELLNPDVAVNILTSFKHGDVVNLEYWRKGEKHIKEITL
;
A
#
# COMPACT_ATOMS: atom_id res chain seq x y z
N MET A 1 10.15 6.34 -4.26
CA MET A 1 9.17 6.76 -3.23
C MET A 1 8.25 5.64 -2.70
N GLY A 2 8.10 4.49 -3.39
CA GLY A 2 7.27 3.36 -2.90
C GLY A 2 7.96 2.35 -1.96
N PHE A 3 9.28 2.43 -1.79
CA PHE A 3 10.05 1.50 -0.95
C PHE A 3 9.85 1.72 0.56
N GLU A 4 9.51 2.94 0.98
CA GLU A 4 9.48 3.31 2.40
C GLU A 4 8.19 2.92 3.11
N ILE A 5 7.10 2.68 2.38
CA ILE A 5 5.77 2.52 2.99
C ILE A 5 5.61 1.16 3.70
N LEU A 6 6.43 0.17 3.33
CA LEU A 6 6.48 -1.12 4.01
C LEU A 6 7.73 -1.30 4.89
N GLN A 7 8.66 -0.34 4.92
CA GLN A 7 9.87 -0.43 5.76
C GLN A 7 9.82 0.49 6.98
N ASN A 8 8.85 1.41 7.06
CA ASN A 8 8.88 2.46 8.05
C ASN A 8 7.73 2.31 9.05
N LYS A 9 8.05 1.76 10.23
CA LYS A 9 7.17 1.62 11.41
C LYS A 9 6.61 2.95 11.94
N HIS A 10 7.01 4.08 11.34
CA HIS A 10 6.72 5.44 11.79
C HIS A 10 6.34 6.43 10.66
N ILE A 11 5.74 5.98 9.54
CA ILE A 11 5.12 6.93 8.61
C ILE A 11 3.80 7.42 9.21
N LYS A 12 3.86 8.63 9.77
CA LYS A 12 2.71 9.40 10.21
C LYS A 12 1.75 9.57 9.03
N SER A 13 0.54 9.04 9.22
CA SER A 13 -0.64 9.14 8.39
C SER A 13 -0.76 10.48 7.67
N VAL A 14 -0.70 10.46 6.34
CA VAL A 14 -1.24 11.56 5.52
C VAL A 14 -2.76 11.45 5.56
N PHE A 15 -3.38 12.39 6.26
CA PHE A 15 -4.81 12.49 6.49
C PHE A 15 -5.46 13.19 5.29
N CYS A 16 -6.10 12.45 4.38
CA CYS A 16 -7.02 13.03 3.41
C CYS A 16 -8.45 12.92 3.95
N ILE A 17 -8.97 14.04 4.46
CA ILE A 17 -10.39 14.20 4.78
C ILE A 17 -11.14 14.38 3.46
N ALA A 18 -11.72 13.32 2.94
CA ALA A 18 -12.71 13.41 1.87
C ALA A 18 -14.11 13.56 2.49
N ALA A 19 -14.78 14.67 2.18
CA ALA A 19 -16.14 14.96 2.60
C ALA A 19 -17.13 13.94 2.01
N PHE A 20 -17.84 13.22 2.89
CA PHE A 20 -18.83 12.21 2.55
C PHE A 20 -20.04 12.82 1.82
N SER A 21 -20.31 12.36 0.60
CA SER A 21 -21.65 12.36 0.02
C SER A 21 -22.19 10.92 0.10
N LEU A 22 -23.34 10.77 0.75
CA LEU A 22 -24.01 9.50 1.02
C LEU A 22 -24.44 8.82 -0.30
N GLN A 23 -23.67 7.82 -0.75
CA GLN A 23 -24.15 6.76 -1.61
C GLN A 23 -23.75 5.42 -0.98
N GLY A 24 -24.76 4.68 -0.52
CA GLY A 24 -24.64 3.41 0.21
C GLY A 24 -24.25 2.20 -0.66
N CYS A 25 -23.13 2.29 -1.37
CA CYS A 25 -22.38 1.09 -1.75
C CYS A 25 -21.32 0.87 -0.68
N ALA A 26 -21.21 -0.32 -0.12
CA ALA A 26 -20.09 -0.67 0.76
C ALA A 26 -18.78 -0.39 -0.01
N ILE A 27 -18.14 0.74 0.30
CA ILE A 27 -16.91 1.16 -0.36
C ILE A 27 -15.87 0.12 0.03
N ASN A 28 -15.28 -0.55 -0.96
CA ASN A 28 -14.19 -1.48 -0.72
C ASN A 28 -12.95 -0.65 -0.33
N PRO A 29 -12.49 -0.67 0.93
CA PRO A 29 -11.37 0.18 1.35
C PRO A 29 -10.08 -0.18 0.61
N TYR A 30 -9.90 -1.45 0.20
CA TYR A 30 -8.77 -1.82 -0.64
C TYR A 30 -8.81 -1.16 -2.02
N THR A 31 -10.00 -0.86 -2.56
CA THR A 31 -10.14 -0.11 -3.81
C THR A 31 -9.98 1.39 -3.58
N GLU A 32 -10.54 1.92 -2.48
CA GLU A 32 -10.48 3.34 -2.13
C GLU A 32 -9.04 3.81 -1.88
N PHE A 33 -8.28 3.06 -1.08
CA PHE A 33 -6.91 3.38 -0.71
C PHE A 33 -5.87 2.73 -1.63
N TYR A 34 -6.27 2.31 -2.84
CA TYR A 34 -5.34 1.70 -3.80
C TYR A 34 -4.41 2.74 -4.42
N GLN A 35 -3.12 2.43 -4.44
CA GLN A 35 -2.11 3.17 -5.16
C GLN A 35 -1.41 2.26 -6.18
N SER A 36 -1.38 2.71 -7.43
CA SER A 36 -0.75 1.99 -8.55
C SER A 36 0.73 2.31 -8.64
N TYR A 37 1.54 1.33 -9.04
CA TYR A 37 2.92 1.51 -9.50
C TYR A 37 3.08 1.35 -11.02
N VAL A 38 1.97 1.11 -11.72
CA VAL A 38 1.92 0.85 -13.16
C VAL A 38 0.90 1.78 -13.80
N ASP A 39 1.21 3.06 -13.82
CA ASP A 39 0.35 4.05 -14.46
C ASP A 39 0.29 3.82 -15.98
N GLY A 40 -0.87 3.40 -16.48
CA GLY A 40 -1.19 3.32 -17.91
C GLY A 40 -0.45 2.24 -18.72
N LYS A 41 0.35 1.37 -18.10
CA LYS A 41 1.08 0.30 -18.80
C LYS A 41 0.21 -0.95 -18.93
N ASP A 42 0.08 -1.48 -20.15
CA ASP A 42 -0.57 -2.76 -20.40
C ASP A 42 0.21 -3.92 -19.78
N LEU A 43 -0.20 -4.30 -18.57
CA LEU A 43 0.36 -5.39 -17.77
C LEU A 43 0.43 -6.71 -18.54
N GLY A 44 -0.52 -6.97 -19.45
CA GLY A 44 -0.60 -8.22 -20.19
C GLY A 44 0.58 -8.45 -21.12
N ASN A 45 1.26 -7.40 -21.58
CA ASN A 45 2.39 -7.53 -22.50
C ASN A 45 3.69 -7.98 -21.81
N TYR A 46 3.85 -7.69 -20.52
CA TYR A 46 5.10 -7.94 -19.80
C TYR A 46 4.96 -8.83 -18.56
N SER A 47 3.73 -9.20 -18.18
CA SER A 47 3.47 -10.04 -17.02
C SER A 47 2.36 -11.06 -17.27
N TYR A 48 2.33 -12.10 -16.45
CA TYR A 48 1.21 -13.02 -16.34
C TYR A 48 0.16 -12.37 -15.45
N VAL A 49 -0.85 -11.78 -16.08
CA VAL A 49 -2.01 -11.20 -15.39
C VAL A 49 -3.10 -12.24 -15.23
N LEU A 50 -3.90 -12.05 -14.18
CA LEU A 50 -5.05 -12.89 -13.89
C LEU A 50 -6.07 -12.85 -15.04
N LYS A 51 -6.47 -14.02 -15.55
CA LYS A 51 -7.50 -14.11 -16.59
C LYS A 51 -8.90 -14.12 -16.00
N LYS A 52 -9.91 -13.86 -16.84
CA LYS A 52 -11.32 -13.91 -16.43
C LYS A 52 -11.67 -15.29 -15.87
N GLY A 53 -12.08 -15.35 -14.61
CA GLY A 53 -12.49 -16.58 -13.91
C GLY A 53 -11.38 -17.25 -13.10
N GLU A 54 -10.13 -16.78 -13.18
CA GLU A 54 -9.07 -17.21 -12.28
C GLU A 54 -9.19 -16.53 -10.90
N GLU A 55 -8.59 -17.14 -9.89
CA GLU A 55 -8.51 -16.61 -8.52
C GLU A 55 -7.04 -16.32 -8.17
N PRO A 56 -6.73 -15.20 -7.50
CA PRO A 56 -5.38 -14.91 -7.07
C PRO A 56 -4.97 -15.84 -5.92
N GLU A 57 -3.68 -16.10 -5.80
CA GLU A 57 -3.12 -16.66 -4.58
C GLU A 57 -3.24 -15.64 -3.44
N VAL A 58 -3.72 -16.09 -2.28
CA VAL A 58 -3.98 -15.21 -1.13
C VAL A 58 -3.13 -15.65 0.05
N LEU A 59 -2.22 -14.78 0.50
CA LEU A 59 -1.40 -15.00 1.68
C LEU A 59 -1.67 -13.92 2.72
N LYS A 60 -1.68 -14.30 4.00
CA LYS A 60 -2.05 -13.41 5.11
C LYS A 60 -1.06 -13.51 6.26
N GLY A 61 -0.88 -12.40 6.98
CA GLY A 61 0.00 -12.34 8.15
C GLY A 61 -0.02 -10.98 8.85
N ASP A 62 0.85 -10.84 9.84
CA ASP A 62 1.34 -9.54 10.31
C ASP A 62 2.21 -8.85 9.23
N PHE A 63 2.61 -7.61 9.48
CA PHE A 63 3.38 -6.85 8.49
C PHE A 63 4.75 -7.49 8.20
N ASP A 64 5.47 -7.94 9.22
CA ASP A 64 6.82 -8.53 9.07
C ASP A 64 6.78 -9.81 8.23
N LYS A 65 5.81 -10.68 8.49
CA LYS A 65 5.58 -11.90 7.70
C LYS A 65 5.21 -11.57 6.26
N VAL A 66 4.32 -10.61 6.03
CA VAL A 66 3.91 -10.23 4.67
C VAL A 66 5.07 -9.62 3.89
N ILE A 67 5.92 -8.81 4.54
CA ILE A 67 7.13 -8.23 3.96
C ILE A 67 8.11 -9.32 3.55
N SER A 68 8.40 -10.29 4.42
CA SER A 68 9.31 -11.39 4.08
C SER A 68 8.79 -12.27 2.93
N ILE A 69 7.48 -12.55 2.90
CA ILE A 69 6.84 -13.26 1.80
C ILE A 69 6.97 -12.45 0.50
N ARG A 70 6.64 -11.16 0.53
CA ARG A 70 6.79 -10.27 -0.64
C ARG A 70 8.20 -10.35 -1.20
N ASP A 71 9.21 -10.25 -0.34
CA ASP A 71 10.61 -10.25 -0.78
C ASP A 71 10.99 -11.59 -1.44
N SER A 72 10.45 -12.72 -0.95
CA SER A 72 10.60 -14.02 -1.62
C SER A 72 9.98 -14.04 -3.02
N TYR A 73 8.79 -13.45 -3.22
CA TYR A 73 8.20 -13.31 -4.56
C TYR A 73 9.05 -12.42 -5.46
N LEU A 74 9.57 -11.30 -4.94
CA LEU A 74 10.43 -10.39 -5.71
C LEU A 74 11.72 -11.10 -6.18
N ARG A 75 12.37 -11.90 -5.30
CA ARG A 75 13.51 -12.75 -5.67
C ARG A 75 13.16 -13.72 -6.79
N ASN A 76 11.93 -14.23 -6.78
CA ASN A 76 11.39 -15.08 -7.83
C ASN A 76 10.80 -14.31 -9.03
N ASN A 77 11.35 -13.15 -9.41
CA ASN A 77 10.96 -12.37 -10.59
C ASN A 77 9.45 -11.99 -10.64
N TYR A 78 8.83 -11.79 -9.48
CA TYR A 78 7.55 -11.10 -9.39
C TYR A 78 7.77 -9.59 -9.27
N LYS A 79 6.75 -8.84 -9.64
CA LYS A 79 6.70 -7.39 -9.47
C LYS A 79 5.45 -6.99 -8.70
N GLN A 80 5.63 -6.16 -7.68
CA GLN A 80 4.51 -5.47 -7.04
C GLN A 80 3.98 -4.37 -7.97
N ILE A 81 2.70 -4.45 -8.31
CA ILE A 81 2.04 -3.52 -9.24
C ILE A 81 1.25 -2.42 -8.53
N GLY A 82 1.04 -2.58 -7.23
CA GLY A 82 0.40 -1.58 -6.40
C GLY A 82 0.22 -2.08 -4.98
N TYR A 83 -0.42 -1.26 -4.17
CA TYR A 83 -0.74 -1.60 -2.79
C TYR A 83 -1.97 -0.82 -2.32
N SER A 84 -2.55 -1.26 -1.21
CA SER A 84 -3.55 -0.52 -0.45
C SER A 84 -3.11 -0.47 1.00
N SER A 85 -3.34 0.64 1.70
CA SER A 85 -3.02 0.77 3.12
C SER A 85 -4.01 1.72 3.80
N PHE A 86 -4.59 1.29 4.93
CA PHE A 86 -5.58 2.08 5.66
C PHE A 86 -5.71 1.63 7.12
N ASN A 87 -6.19 2.53 7.98
CA ASN A 87 -6.59 2.24 9.35
C ASN A 87 -8.12 2.24 9.45
N GLY A 88 -8.70 1.18 10.00
CA GLY A 88 -10.16 1.03 10.00
C GLY A 88 -10.65 -0.21 10.73
N SER A 89 -11.97 -0.41 10.74
CA SER A 89 -12.52 -1.70 11.14
C SER A 89 -11.96 -2.82 10.27
N LYS A 90 -11.84 -4.02 10.84
CA LYS A 90 -11.27 -5.17 10.13
C LYS A 90 -12.05 -5.45 8.85
N SER A 91 -11.36 -5.39 7.73
CA SER A 91 -11.92 -5.59 6.39
C SER A 91 -11.83 -7.05 5.98
N SER A 92 -12.78 -7.50 5.17
CA SER A 92 -12.78 -8.86 4.65
C SER A 92 -11.63 -9.07 3.66
N SER A 93 -11.07 -10.28 3.63
CA SER A 93 -10.08 -10.62 2.59
C SER A 93 -10.69 -10.66 1.19
N ASP A 94 -11.99 -10.91 1.07
CA ASP A 94 -12.71 -10.88 -0.22
C ASP A 94 -12.65 -9.50 -0.86
N SER A 95 -12.64 -8.44 -0.04
CA SER A 95 -12.44 -7.07 -0.49
C SER A 95 -11.07 -6.88 -1.16
N ALA A 96 -10.00 -7.44 -0.59
CA ALA A 96 -8.66 -7.42 -1.20
C ALA A 96 -8.60 -8.29 -2.47
N ILE A 97 -9.23 -9.46 -2.47
CA ILE A 97 -9.32 -10.34 -3.66
C ILE A 97 -10.04 -9.64 -4.81
N LYS A 98 -11.15 -8.95 -4.54
CA LYS A 98 -11.87 -8.14 -5.55
C LYS A 98 -10.96 -7.07 -6.14
N GLN A 99 -10.15 -6.41 -5.32
CA GLN A 99 -9.18 -5.43 -5.82
C GLN A 99 -8.08 -6.10 -6.64
N ALA A 100 -7.53 -7.23 -6.20
CA ALA A 100 -6.52 -8.00 -6.93
C ALA A 100 -7.00 -8.39 -8.33
N LYS A 101 -8.24 -8.90 -8.45
CA LYS A 101 -8.89 -9.20 -9.73
C LYS A 101 -9.03 -7.96 -10.61
N LYS A 102 -9.43 -6.83 -10.03
CA LYS A 102 -9.59 -5.56 -10.76
C LYS A 102 -8.28 -5.07 -11.36
N VAL A 103 -7.16 -5.27 -10.68
CA VAL A 103 -5.82 -4.84 -11.15
C VAL A 103 -5.05 -5.92 -11.90
N GLY A 104 -5.62 -7.12 -12.07
CA GLY A 104 -4.99 -8.24 -12.76
C GLY A 104 -3.85 -8.90 -11.99
N ALA A 105 -3.78 -8.71 -10.67
CA ALA A 105 -2.76 -9.33 -9.83
C ALA A 105 -3.00 -10.83 -9.64
N THR A 106 -1.96 -11.63 -9.75
CA THR A 106 -2.02 -13.09 -9.54
C THR A 106 -1.79 -13.50 -8.09
N VAL A 107 -1.16 -12.62 -7.30
CA VAL A 107 -0.90 -12.85 -5.88
C VAL A 107 -1.32 -11.60 -5.11
N VAL A 108 -2.01 -11.81 -3.98
CA VAL A 108 -2.35 -10.75 -3.02
C VAL A 108 -1.86 -11.14 -1.63
N LEU A 109 -1.06 -10.26 -1.05
CA LEU A 109 -0.52 -10.41 0.31
C LEU A 109 -1.27 -9.44 1.22
N ILE A 110 -1.90 -9.93 2.28
CA ILE A 110 -2.75 -9.13 3.17
C ILE A 110 -2.14 -9.08 4.57
N ALA A 111 -1.81 -7.88 5.03
CA ALA A 111 -1.35 -7.62 6.39
C ALA A 111 -2.46 -6.97 7.22
N SER A 112 -2.56 -7.35 8.49
CA SER A 112 -3.43 -6.67 9.44
C SER A 112 -2.90 -6.77 10.86
N GLU A 113 -2.83 -5.65 11.56
CA GLU A 113 -2.46 -5.56 12.98
C GLU A 113 -3.47 -4.70 13.74
N TYR A 114 -3.73 -5.07 14.99
CA TYR A 114 -4.60 -4.30 15.87
C TYR A 114 -3.90 -2.98 16.25
N ALA A 115 -4.61 -1.87 16.08
CA ALA A 115 -4.07 -0.54 16.36
C ALA A 115 -4.61 0.01 17.70
N SER A 116 -5.94 0.03 17.87
CA SER A 116 -6.58 0.61 19.05
C SER A 116 -8.04 0.19 19.16
N THR A 117 -8.64 0.43 20.34
CA THR A 117 -10.08 0.38 20.56
C THR A 117 -10.54 1.80 20.85
N GLU A 118 -11.54 2.26 20.10
CA GLU A 118 -12.10 3.61 20.24
C GLU A 118 -13.54 3.53 20.74
N ASN A 119 -13.90 4.43 21.65
CA ASN A 119 -15.28 4.62 22.09
C ASN A 119 -15.87 5.81 21.35
N ILE A 120 -16.79 5.54 20.42
CA ILE A 120 -17.47 6.56 19.63
C ILE A 120 -18.88 6.77 20.18
N GLN A 121 -19.26 8.03 20.35
CA GLN A 121 -20.62 8.41 20.70
C GLN A 121 -21.41 8.69 19.41
N GLN A 122 -22.43 7.88 19.15
CA GLN A 122 -23.36 8.09 18.05
C GLN A 122 -24.66 8.66 18.59
N THR A 123 -25.05 9.81 18.08
CA THR A 123 -26.34 10.43 18.39
C THR A 123 -27.44 9.80 17.52
N LEU A 124 -28.45 9.23 18.16
CA LEU A 124 -29.69 8.78 17.53
C LEU A 124 -30.80 9.81 17.81
N LEU A 125 -31.43 10.30 16.75
CA LEU A 125 -32.60 11.18 16.84
C LEU A 125 -33.86 10.34 16.65
N LEU A 126 -34.64 10.17 17.71
CA LEU A 126 -35.90 9.43 17.69
C LEU A 126 -37.07 10.41 17.71
N PRO A 127 -38.07 10.29 16.81
CA PRO A 127 -39.26 11.13 16.88
C PRO A 127 -40.09 10.75 18.10
N GLN A 128 -40.58 11.76 18.83
CA GLN A 128 -41.47 11.59 19.97
C GLN A 128 -42.67 12.52 19.83
N THR A 129 -43.87 11.99 20.07
CA THR A 129 -45.13 12.75 20.04
C THR A 129 -45.66 12.93 21.46
N SER A 130 -45.90 14.17 21.87
CA SER A 130 -46.49 14.50 23.17
C SER A 130 -47.86 15.16 22.97
N THR A 131 -48.88 14.66 23.66
CA THR A 131 -50.24 15.21 23.69
C THR A 131 -50.48 15.91 25.01
N THR A 132 -50.73 17.23 24.98
CA THR A 132 -51.05 18.03 26.16
C THR A 132 -52.53 18.42 26.14
N ASN A 133 -53.20 18.27 27.27
CA ASN A 133 -54.59 18.67 27.46
C ASN A 133 -54.64 19.89 28.37
N THR A 134 -55.21 20.99 27.88
CA THR A 134 -55.30 22.25 28.63
C THR A 134 -56.75 22.65 28.78
N PHE A 135 -57.18 22.92 30.01
CA PHE A 135 -58.52 23.41 30.32
C PHE A 135 -58.52 24.93 30.37
N GLY A 136 -59.43 25.56 29.62
CA GLY A 136 -59.62 27.00 29.62
C GLY A 136 -61.10 27.35 29.76
N MET A 137 -61.39 28.58 30.19
CA MET A 137 -62.74 29.14 30.19
C MET A 137 -62.88 30.13 29.03
N VAL A 138 -63.92 29.97 28.22
CA VAL A 138 -64.35 30.97 27.23
C VAL A 138 -65.75 31.42 27.63
N GLY A 139 -65.84 32.60 28.23
CA GLY A 139 -67.05 33.02 28.94
C GLY A 139 -67.33 32.15 30.18
N ASN A 140 -68.58 31.72 30.38
CA ASN A 140 -68.99 30.85 31.49
C ASN A 140 -68.86 29.34 31.21
N SER A 141 -68.28 28.94 30.07
CA SER A 141 -68.15 27.53 29.67
C SER A 141 -66.69 27.06 29.76
N THR A 142 -66.49 25.87 30.33
CA THR A 142 -65.20 25.19 30.35
C THR A 142 -64.98 24.49 29.01
N VAL A 143 -63.84 24.75 28.37
CA VAL A 143 -63.43 24.14 27.11
C VAL A 143 -62.13 23.36 27.35
N ASN A 144 -62.06 22.15 26.79
CA ASN A 144 -60.86 21.33 26.80
C ASN A 144 -60.15 21.43 25.45
N LEU A 145 -58.90 21.89 25.44
CA LEU A 145 -58.08 22.00 24.25
C LEU A 145 -57.01 20.91 24.24
N TYR A 146 -56.93 20.18 23.13
CA TYR A 146 -55.92 19.17 22.87
C TYR A 146 -54.85 19.75 21.94
N GLY A 147 -53.59 19.74 22.38
CA GLY A 147 -52.45 20.14 21.57
C GLY A 147 -51.48 18.97 21.39
N THR A 148 -51.12 18.66 20.14
CA THR A 148 -50.09 17.66 19.82
C THR A 148 -48.81 18.35 19.39
N THR A 149 -47.69 18.07 20.05
CA THR A 149 -46.36 18.52 19.62
C THR A 149 -45.51 17.33 19.21
N GLN A 150 -44.80 17.46 18.10
CA GLN A 150 -43.78 16.52 17.67
C GLN A 150 -42.41 17.11 18.01
N SER A 151 -41.59 16.36 18.72
CA SER A 151 -40.21 16.74 19.04
C SER A 151 -39.26 15.60 18.68
N MET A 152 -37.97 15.92 18.61
CA MET A 152 -36.92 14.92 18.45
C MET A 152 -36.27 14.68 19.81
N GLN A 153 -36.28 13.43 20.27
CA GLN A 153 -35.51 13.01 21.44
C GLN A 153 -34.11 12.59 20.98
N GLN A 154 -33.08 13.21 21.56
CA GLN A 154 -31.70 12.83 21.32
C GLN A 154 -31.27 11.73 22.30
N THR A 155 -30.91 10.55 21.79
CA THR A 155 -30.32 9.47 22.59
C THR A 155 -28.89 9.22 22.12
N THR A 156 -27.93 9.27 23.06
CA THR A 156 -26.52 8.98 22.75
C THR A 156 -26.24 7.49 22.93
N LEU A 157 -25.79 6.83 21.88
CA LEU A 157 -25.33 5.44 21.90
C LEU A 157 -23.80 5.42 21.93
N ASN A 158 -23.23 4.76 22.94
CA ASN A 158 -21.80 4.50 22.98
C ASN A 158 -21.50 3.22 22.21
N LYS A 159 -20.61 3.29 21.23
CA LYS A 159 -20.13 2.15 20.47
C LYS A 159 -18.62 2.03 20.63
N THR A 160 -18.19 0.88 21.14
CA THR A 160 -16.78 0.49 21.16
C THR A 160 -16.43 -0.17 19.82
N ILE A 161 -15.35 0.28 19.19
CA ILE A 161 -14.92 -0.22 17.87
C ILE A 161 -13.42 -0.45 17.87
N ASP A 162 -13.04 -1.64 17.42
CA ASP A 162 -11.64 -1.98 17.20
C ASP A 162 -11.17 -1.47 15.84
N ARG A 163 -9.98 -0.87 15.85
CA ARG A 163 -9.26 -0.29 14.72
C ARG A 163 -8.06 -1.16 14.41
N TYR A 164 -7.81 -1.37 13.13
CA TYR A 164 -6.70 -2.16 12.61
C TYR A 164 -5.96 -1.39 11.54
N ASP A 165 -4.64 -1.41 11.61
CA ASP A 165 -3.78 -1.07 10.47
C ASP A 165 -3.78 -2.24 9.50
N GLN A 166 -4.15 -1.97 8.26
CA GLN A 166 -4.39 -2.99 7.24
C GLN A 166 -3.72 -2.58 5.94
N ALA A 167 -3.07 -3.56 5.30
CA ALA A 167 -2.47 -3.34 4.01
C ALA A 167 -2.67 -4.55 3.09
N ALA A 168 -2.61 -4.31 1.79
CA ALA A 168 -2.48 -5.34 0.78
C ALA A 168 -1.42 -4.97 -0.25
N ALA A 169 -0.57 -5.93 -0.62
CA ALA A 169 0.34 -5.83 -1.76
C ALA A 169 -0.16 -6.71 -2.90
N TYR A 170 -0.11 -6.20 -4.12
CA TYR A 170 -0.61 -6.89 -5.32
C TYR A 170 0.55 -7.18 -6.25
N LEU A 171 0.75 -8.45 -6.60
CA LEU A 171 1.92 -8.90 -7.36
C LEU A 171 1.52 -9.68 -8.62
N VAL A 172 2.39 -9.62 -9.63
CA VAL A 172 2.32 -10.38 -10.87
C VAL A 172 3.69 -10.98 -11.20
N LYS A 173 3.71 -12.14 -11.84
CA LYS A 173 4.95 -12.74 -12.37
C LYS A 173 5.32 -12.07 -13.68
N LEU A 174 6.59 -11.65 -13.83
CA LEU A 174 7.06 -11.08 -15.09
C LEU A 174 7.31 -12.18 -16.14
N LYS A 175 7.01 -11.88 -17.41
CA LYS A 175 7.22 -12.80 -18.55
C LYS A 175 8.68 -12.84 -19.00
N LYS A 176 9.37 -11.69 -18.91
CA LYS A 176 10.76 -11.54 -19.32
C LYS A 176 11.65 -11.53 -18.10
N GLU A 177 12.87 -12.01 -18.30
CA GLU A 177 13.93 -11.87 -17.32
C GLU A 177 14.37 -10.40 -17.24
N PRO A 178 14.80 -9.95 -16.05
CA PRO A 178 15.28 -8.59 -15.88
C PRO A 178 16.68 -8.43 -16.48
N VAL A 179 16.95 -7.27 -17.12
CA VAL A 179 18.27 -6.95 -17.71
C VAL A 179 19.38 -6.89 -16.66
N PHE A 180 19.09 -6.31 -15.48
CA PHE A 180 20.07 -6.28 -14.38
C PHE A 180 19.66 -7.27 -13.28
N GLY A 181 18.40 -7.20 -12.84
CA GLY A 181 17.87 -8.14 -11.86
C GLY A 181 18.12 -7.78 -10.40
N ALA A 182 18.08 -6.50 -10.09
CA ALA A 182 18.08 -6.01 -8.72
C ALA A 182 16.95 -5.02 -8.49
N VAL A 183 16.48 -5.00 -7.24
CA VAL A 183 15.59 -3.96 -6.74
C VAL A 183 16.42 -3.02 -5.88
N VAL A 184 16.38 -1.72 -6.19
CA VAL A 184 17.23 -0.71 -5.56
C VAL A 184 16.43 0.33 -4.78
N SER A 185 17.04 0.89 -3.73
CA SER A 185 16.47 1.98 -2.94
C SER A 185 17.43 3.15 -2.79
N ALA A 186 16.91 4.26 -2.26
CA ALA A 186 17.75 5.40 -1.93
C ALA A 186 18.67 5.07 -0.76
N LEU A 187 19.80 5.77 -0.68
CA LEU A 187 20.74 5.63 0.42
C LEU A 187 20.23 6.31 1.69
N ASP A 188 20.40 5.63 2.82
CA ASP A 188 20.21 6.21 4.14
C ASP A 188 21.39 7.13 4.54
N PHE A 189 21.26 7.81 5.68
CA PHE A 189 22.28 8.75 6.16
C PHE A 189 23.62 8.06 6.45
N LYS A 190 23.60 6.85 7.00
CA LYS A 190 24.81 6.09 7.37
C LYS A 190 25.57 5.67 6.12
N GLN A 191 24.87 5.16 5.11
CA GLN A 191 25.43 4.76 3.83
C GLN A 191 26.05 5.95 3.10
N LYS A 192 25.37 7.10 3.09
CA LYS A 192 25.93 8.34 2.50
C LYS A 192 27.23 8.76 3.15
N GLN A 193 27.34 8.64 4.47
CA GLN A 193 28.57 8.90 5.20
C GLN A 193 29.66 7.86 4.88
N GLU A 194 29.30 6.57 4.83
CA GLU A 194 30.22 5.48 4.51
C GLU A 194 30.94 5.69 3.18
N ILE A 195 30.21 6.14 2.15
CA ILE A 195 30.79 6.40 0.82
C ILE A 195 31.21 7.86 0.59
N ASN A 196 31.08 8.72 1.61
CA ASN A 196 31.29 10.17 1.52
C ASN A 196 30.60 10.82 0.31
N SER A 197 29.37 10.39 0.00
CA SER A 197 28.62 10.83 -1.17
C SER A 197 27.11 10.74 -0.94
N ASN A 198 26.39 11.71 -1.48
CA ASN A 198 24.92 11.70 -1.52
C ASN A 198 24.36 10.93 -2.72
N LYS A 199 25.24 10.44 -3.61
CA LYS A 199 24.90 9.78 -4.87
C LYS A 199 25.12 8.28 -4.74
N GLY A 200 24.16 7.52 -5.21
CA GLY A 200 24.22 6.06 -5.25
C GLY A 200 22.85 5.47 -4.96
N VAL A 201 22.77 4.16 -5.09
CA VAL A 201 21.58 3.38 -4.73
C VAL A 201 21.99 2.11 -4.00
N GLU A 202 21.22 1.74 -2.99
CA GLU A 202 21.42 0.48 -2.28
C GLU A 202 20.70 -0.65 -3.02
N VAL A 203 21.36 -1.78 -3.18
CA VAL A 203 20.74 -3.04 -3.63
C VAL A 203 19.95 -3.63 -2.48
N LYS A 204 18.62 -3.66 -2.58
CA LYS A 204 17.74 -4.23 -1.54
C LYS A 204 17.43 -5.69 -1.76
N ILE A 205 17.19 -6.09 -3.01
CA ILE A 205 16.81 -7.46 -3.36
C ILE A 205 17.51 -7.81 -4.66
N ILE A 206 18.05 -9.02 -4.74
CA ILE A 206 18.57 -9.61 -5.97
C ILE A 206 17.58 -10.66 -6.47
N ILE A 207 17.28 -10.62 -7.77
CA ILE A 207 16.41 -11.61 -8.42
C ILE A 207 17.25 -12.86 -8.70
N ASP A 208 16.76 -14.01 -8.25
CA ASP A 208 17.48 -15.28 -8.39
C ASP A 208 17.68 -15.64 -9.86
N GLY A 209 18.90 -16.07 -10.21
CA GLY A 209 19.28 -16.42 -11.59
C GLY A 209 19.43 -15.23 -12.53
N SER A 210 19.26 -13.99 -12.06
CA SER A 210 19.45 -12.80 -12.88
C SER A 210 20.93 -12.46 -13.11
N PRO A 211 21.25 -11.54 -14.04
CA PRO A 211 22.63 -11.09 -14.25
C PRO A 211 23.34 -10.56 -13.00
N ALA A 212 22.65 -9.79 -12.15
CA ALA A 212 23.19 -9.32 -10.88
C ALA A 212 23.53 -10.49 -9.93
N TYR A 213 22.67 -11.51 -9.89
CA TYR A 213 22.89 -12.74 -9.11
C TYR A 213 24.11 -13.51 -9.62
N LEU A 214 24.18 -13.76 -10.93
CA LEU A 214 25.27 -14.52 -11.55
C LEU A 214 26.63 -13.82 -11.46
N ASN A 215 26.63 -12.50 -11.25
CA ASN A 215 27.84 -11.69 -11.09
C ASN A 215 28.12 -11.32 -9.62
N ASP A 216 27.58 -12.03 -8.64
CA ASP A 216 27.82 -11.82 -7.21
C ASP A 216 27.61 -10.38 -6.72
N VAL A 217 26.63 -9.68 -7.32
CA VAL A 217 26.08 -8.46 -6.72
C VAL A 217 25.22 -8.91 -5.54
N LEU A 218 25.43 -8.30 -4.38
CA LEU A 218 24.81 -8.73 -3.13
C LEU A 218 23.85 -7.67 -2.60
N GLU A 219 22.85 -8.12 -1.86
CA GLU A 219 22.02 -7.22 -1.04
C GLU A 219 22.91 -6.44 -0.07
N GLY A 220 22.70 -5.13 0.01
CA GLY A 220 23.53 -4.19 0.78
C GLY A 220 24.68 -3.55 -0.02
N ASP A 221 24.96 -3.99 -1.25
CA ASP A 221 25.89 -3.26 -2.12
C ASP A 221 25.35 -1.87 -2.45
N ILE A 222 26.23 -0.87 -2.50
CA ILE A 222 25.89 0.49 -2.90
C ILE A 222 26.43 0.75 -4.30
N LEU A 223 25.55 0.81 -5.30
CA LEU A 223 25.93 1.06 -6.69
C LEU A 223 26.11 2.57 -6.91
N THR A 224 27.23 2.97 -7.48
CA THR A 224 27.55 4.39 -7.73
C THR A 224 27.66 4.73 -9.21
N LYS A 225 28.15 3.81 -10.05
CA LYS A 225 28.25 4.01 -11.51
C LYS A 225 28.02 2.74 -12.31
N ALA A 226 27.53 2.90 -13.54
CA ALA A 226 27.47 1.85 -14.55
C ALA A 226 27.99 2.40 -15.89
N ASN A 227 29.04 1.78 -16.45
CA ASN A 227 29.74 2.26 -17.66
C ASN A 227 30.07 3.77 -17.60
N GLY A 228 30.57 4.23 -16.46
CA GLY A 228 30.94 5.62 -16.22
C GLY A 228 29.77 6.58 -15.95
N LYS A 229 28.51 6.17 -16.13
CA LYS A 229 27.32 6.97 -15.81
C LYS A 229 27.01 6.89 -14.32
N GLU A 230 26.76 8.03 -13.68
CA GLU A 230 26.45 8.09 -12.25
C GLU A 230 25.02 7.62 -11.93
N LEU A 231 24.89 6.78 -10.91
CA LEU A 231 23.62 6.28 -10.38
C LEU A 231 23.16 7.19 -9.23
N LEU A 232 22.59 8.35 -9.56
CA LEU A 232 22.34 9.42 -8.57
C LEU A 232 21.27 9.06 -7.53
N ASN A 233 20.20 8.41 -7.97
CA ASN A 233 19.03 8.06 -7.16
C ASN A 233 18.33 6.84 -7.80
N PRO A 234 17.33 6.22 -7.13
CA PRO A 234 16.67 5.01 -7.62
C PRO A 234 16.08 5.14 -9.03
N ASP A 235 15.42 6.26 -9.34
CA ASP A 235 14.77 6.44 -10.63
C ASP A 235 15.80 6.55 -11.76
N VAL A 236 16.87 7.32 -11.55
CA VAL A 236 18.00 7.44 -12.49
C VAL A 236 18.71 6.10 -12.66
N ALA A 237 18.93 5.36 -11.56
CA ALA A 237 19.60 4.08 -11.61
C ALA A 237 18.79 3.04 -12.39
N VAL A 238 17.48 2.94 -12.14
CA VAL A 238 16.58 2.06 -12.90
C VAL A 238 16.61 2.43 -14.39
N ASN A 239 16.53 3.72 -14.73
CA ASN A 239 16.58 4.15 -16.13
C ASN A 239 17.89 3.79 -16.81
N ILE A 240 19.03 3.96 -16.14
CA ILE A 240 20.35 3.60 -16.69
C ILE A 240 20.47 2.09 -16.85
N LEU A 241 20.21 1.32 -15.79
CA LEU A 241 20.38 -0.14 -15.77
C LEU A 241 19.43 -0.85 -16.75
N THR A 242 18.23 -0.31 -16.98
CA THR A 242 17.27 -0.87 -17.95
C THR A 242 17.47 -0.36 -19.38
N SER A 243 18.36 0.60 -19.60
CA SER A 243 18.72 1.07 -20.95
C SER A 243 19.67 0.13 -21.69
N PHE A 244 20.36 -0.73 -20.95
CA PHE A 244 21.20 -1.79 -21.51
C PHE A 244 20.35 -2.94 -22.07
N LYS A 245 21.01 -3.81 -22.83
CA LYS A 245 20.42 -5.02 -23.41
C LYS A 245 21.01 -6.25 -22.75
N HIS A 246 20.27 -7.35 -22.82
CA HIS A 246 20.82 -8.66 -22.50
C HIS A 246 22.04 -8.97 -23.38
N GLY A 247 23.09 -9.47 -22.75
CA GLY A 247 24.41 -9.72 -23.33
C GLY A 247 25.38 -8.55 -23.26
N ASP A 248 24.93 -7.34 -22.86
CA ASP A 248 25.84 -6.19 -22.74
C ASP A 248 26.85 -6.41 -21.62
N VAL A 249 28.09 -6.01 -21.86
CA VAL A 249 29.15 -6.00 -20.85
C VAL A 249 29.23 -4.62 -20.23
N VAL A 250 29.07 -4.54 -18.90
CA VAL A 250 29.00 -3.30 -18.14
C VAL A 250 30.03 -3.28 -17.03
N ASN A 251 30.81 -2.21 -16.97
CA ASN A 251 31.67 -1.89 -15.83
C ASN A 251 30.82 -1.27 -14.72
N LEU A 252 30.56 -2.06 -13.68
CA LEU A 252 29.79 -1.66 -12.51
C LEU A 252 30.73 -1.19 -11.40
N GLU A 253 30.50 0.02 -10.91
CA GLU A 253 31.16 0.57 -9.73
C GLU A 253 30.21 0.46 -8.53
N TYR A 254 30.67 -0.18 -7.47
CA TYR A 254 29.90 -0.37 -6.25
C TYR A 254 30.77 -0.31 -4.99
N TRP A 255 30.13 -0.10 -3.85
CA TRP A 255 30.75 -0.17 -2.54
C TRP A 255 30.21 -1.35 -1.75
N ARG A 256 31.12 -2.04 -1.05
CA ARG A 256 30.80 -3.15 -0.17
C ARG A 256 31.67 -3.04 1.07
N LYS A 257 31.05 -2.99 2.25
CA LYS A 257 31.76 -2.89 3.54
C LYS A 257 32.77 -1.73 3.58
N GLY A 258 32.40 -0.56 3.06
CA GLY A 258 33.24 0.63 3.02
C GLY A 258 34.34 0.64 1.95
N GLU A 259 34.48 -0.42 1.16
CA GLU A 259 35.48 -0.48 0.08
C GLU A 259 34.83 -0.32 -1.29
N LYS A 260 35.52 0.42 -2.17
CA LYS A 260 35.10 0.65 -3.54
C LYS A 260 35.62 -0.46 -4.44
N HIS A 261 34.73 -1.03 -5.24
CA HIS A 261 35.02 -2.07 -6.22
C HIS A 261 34.57 -1.65 -7.63
N ILE A 262 35.26 -2.17 -8.64
CA ILE A 262 34.87 -2.08 -10.04
C ILE A 262 34.89 -3.49 -10.59
N LYS A 263 33.76 -3.96 -11.11
CA LYS A 263 33.61 -5.30 -11.71
C LYS A 263 32.97 -5.17 -13.08
N GLU A 264 33.55 -5.89 -14.05
CA GLU A 264 32.90 -6.10 -15.34
C GLU A 264 31.85 -7.20 -15.18
N ILE A 265 30.62 -6.91 -15.57
CA ILE A 265 29.48 -7.82 -15.47
C ILE A 265 28.79 -7.96 -16.82
N THR A 266 28.25 -9.15 -17.11
CA THR A 266 27.41 -9.38 -18.29
C THR A 266 25.94 -9.33 -17.90
N LEU A 267 25.14 -8.54 -18.62
CA LEU A 267 23.68 -8.33 -18.45
C LEU A 267 22.82 -9.30 -19.27
#